data_AF-A0A2P2MRX5-F1
#
_entry.id   AF-A0A2P2MRX5-F1
#
_cell.length_a   1.000
_cell.length_b   1.000
_cell.length_c   1.000
_cell.angle_alpha   90.00
_cell.angle_beta   90.00
_cell.angle_gamma   90.00
#
_symmetry.space_group_name_H-M   'P 1'
#
loop_
_entity.id
_entity.type
_entity.pdbx_description
1 polymer ?
#
loop_
_entity_poly.entity_id
_entity_poly.type
_entity_poly.pdbx_seq_one_letter_code
_entity_poly.pdbx_strand_id
1 'polypeptide(L)'
;MWRLKIAEGGNDPYLYSTNNYVGRQIWEFDPDAGTPEERAKAEEARQNFYKNRYQVKPSGDLLWRLQFLREKNFKQTIPQVRIEEGEEITREKATTALRRAVQFFSALQASDGHWPAENAGPLFFLPPLVVCMYITGHLDTVFPAEHRKEILRYIYYHQNEDGGWGLHIEGHSTMFCTALNYICMRILGEGPNGGQDDACTRARKWIHDHGSVTNIPSWGKTWLSVLIRVQFTFIQYKS
;
A
#
# COMPACT_ATOMS: atom_id res chain seq x y z
N MET A 1 -15.43 7.26 1.46
CA MET A 1 -14.06 7.66 1.12
C MET A 1 -13.11 7.29 2.26
N TRP A 2 -11.85 6.98 1.95
CA TRP A 2 -10.82 6.76 2.97
C TRP A 2 -10.37 8.08 3.59
N ARG A 3 -10.27 8.13 4.92
CA ARG A 3 -9.84 9.29 5.70
C ARG A 3 -8.64 8.92 6.56
N LEU A 4 -7.70 9.85 6.67
CA LEU A 4 -6.57 9.70 7.57
C LEU A 4 -6.93 10.31 8.93
N LYS A 5 -6.89 9.51 10.00
CA LYS A 5 -7.07 9.95 11.38
C LYS A 5 -5.71 10.15 12.04
N ILE A 6 -5.60 11.22 12.82
CA ILE A 6 -4.36 11.69 13.44
C ILE A 6 -4.49 11.67 14.96
N ALA A 7 -3.50 11.09 15.65
CA ALA A 7 -3.39 11.05 17.10
C ALA A 7 -4.62 10.51 17.86
N GLU A 8 -5.53 9.80 17.17
CA GLU A 8 -6.66 9.14 17.80
C GLU A 8 -6.22 7.81 18.41
N GLY A 9 -6.41 7.68 19.72
CA GLY A 9 -6.26 6.41 20.44
C GLY A 9 -7.56 5.62 20.60
N GLY A 10 -8.71 6.27 20.42
CA GLY A 10 -10.02 5.70 20.78
C GLY A 10 -10.14 5.38 22.28
N ASN A 11 -11.34 4.96 22.69
CA ASN A 11 -11.58 4.34 24.01
C ASN A 11 -11.31 2.82 23.96
N ASP A 12 -10.31 2.40 23.21
CA ASP A 12 -10.02 0.98 22.99
C ASP A 12 -9.15 0.43 24.13
N PRO A 13 -9.62 -0.57 24.91
CA PRO A 13 -8.86 -1.15 26.01
C PRO A 13 -7.58 -1.86 25.55
N TYR A 14 -7.43 -2.18 24.27
CA TYR A 14 -6.26 -2.82 23.69
C TYR A 14 -5.26 -1.83 23.09
N LEU A 15 -5.56 -0.53 23.11
CA LEU A 15 -4.64 0.50 22.64
C LEU A 15 -4.03 1.27 23.83
N TYR A 16 -2.70 1.31 23.89
CA TYR A 16 -1.94 2.02 24.91
C TYR A 16 -0.83 2.86 24.27
N SER A 17 -0.56 4.03 24.84
CA SER A 17 0.51 4.92 24.41
C SER A 17 1.12 5.65 25.60
N THR A 18 2.44 5.87 25.56
CA THR A 18 3.19 6.67 26.53
C THR A 18 3.26 8.17 26.16
N ASN A 19 2.85 8.53 24.94
CA ASN A 19 2.95 9.88 24.39
C ASN A 19 1.58 10.42 23.92
N ASN A 20 0.48 9.90 24.47
CA ASN A 20 -0.88 10.28 24.10
C ASN A 20 -1.14 10.20 22.58
N TYR A 21 -0.63 9.15 21.94
CA TYR A 21 -0.80 8.83 20.52
C TYR A 21 -0.23 9.86 19.53
N VAL A 22 0.57 10.82 19.96
CA VAL A 22 1.24 11.78 19.06
C VAL A 22 2.09 11.03 18.03
N GLY A 23 1.93 11.40 16.75
CA GLY A 23 2.58 10.75 15.61
C GLY A 23 1.82 9.54 15.05
N ARG A 24 0.72 9.11 15.69
CA ARG A 24 -0.11 8.01 15.20
C ARG A 24 -0.96 8.49 14.03
N GLN A 25 -1.01 7.66 12.99
CA GLN A 25 -1.90 7.82 11.85
C GLN A 25 -2.57 6.48 11.51
N ILE A 26 -3.87 6.51 11.19
CA ILE A 26 -4.60 5.33 10.71
C ILE A 26 -5.54 5.72 9.57
N TRP A 27 -5.73 4.82 8.62
CA TRP A 27 -6.73 4.96 7.57
C TRP A 27 -8.05 4.34 8.02
N GLU A 28 -9.14 5.08 7.89
CA GLU A 28 -10.50 4.60 8.16
C GLU A 28 -11.37 4.82 6.91
N PHE A 29 -12.20 3.84 6.59
CA PHE A 29 -13.17 3.98 5.53
C PHE A 29 -14.51 4.47 6.08
N ASP A 30 -14.99 5.58 5.53
CA ASP A 30 -16.30 6.15 5.86
C ASP A 30 -17.15 6.19 4.57
N PRO A 31 -18.25 5.42 4.46
CA PRO A 31 -19.05 5.34 3.23
C PRO A 31 -19.72 6.67 2.85
N ASP A 32 -19.94 7.56 3.82
CA ASP A 32 -20.63 8.84 3.68
C ASP A 32 -19.66 10.01 3.51
N ALA A 33 -18.39 9.81 3.87
CA ALA A 33 -17.34 10.82 3.68
C ALA A 33 -17.07 11.17 2.21
N GLY A 34 -16.89 12.47 1.99
CA GLY A 34 -16.34 13.06 0.78
C GLY A 34 -17.37 13.33 -0.31
N THR A 35 -17.27 14.50 -0.94
CA THR A 35 -18.16 14.90 -2.05
C THR A 35 -17.88 14.08 -3.31
N PRO A 36 -18.80 14.06 -4.31
CA PRO A 36 -18.55 13.39 -5.59
C PRO A 36 -17.23 13.82 -6.25
N GLU A 37 -16.89 15.10 -6.21
CA GLU A 37 -15.65 15.65 -6.77
C GLU A 37 -14.41 15.14 -6.04
N GLU A 38 -14.48 14.99 -4.72
CA GLU A 38 -13.38 14.50 -3.89
C GLU A 38 -13.12 13.01 -4.14
N ARG A 39 -14.20 12.24 -4.23
CA ARG A 39 -14.12 10.82 -4.60
C ARG A 39 -13.57 10.65 -6.01
N ALA A 40 -13.98 11.49 -6.96
CA ALA A 40 -13.48 11.49 -8.33
C ALA A 40 -11.97 11.80 -8.37
N LYS A 41 -11.49 12.81 -7.64
CA LYS A 41 -10.05 13.12 -7.54
C LYS A 41 -9.23 11.99 -6.93
N ALA A 42 -9.76 11.32 -5.90
CA ALA A 42 -9.09 10.16 -5.32
C ALA A 42 -8.98 9.00 -6.32
N GLU A 43 -10.03 8.77 -7.11
CA GLU A 43 -10.01 7.74 -8.15
C GLU A 43 -9.09 8.11 -9.32
N GLU A 44 -9.08 9.37 -9.75
CA GLU A 44 -8.13 9.87 -10.74
C GLU A 44 -6.68 9.64 -10.30
N ALA A 45 -6.36 9.93 -9.03
CA ALA A 45 -5.03 9.67 -8.47
C ALA A 45 -4.66 8.17 -8.51
N ARG A 46 -5.61 7.28 -8.19
CA ARG A 46 -5.40 5.82 -8.27
C ARG A 46 -5.17 5.35 -9.70
N GLN A 47 -5.95 5.84 -10.66
CA GLN A 47 -5.83 5.50 -12.07
C GLN A 47 -4.51 6.01 -12.65
N ASN A 48 -4.11 7.24 -12.27
CA ASN A 48 -2.83 7.79 -12.67
C ASN A 48 -1.66 6.94 -12.12
N PHE A 49 -1.71 6.53 -10.85
CA PHE A 49 -0.70 5.63 -10.30
C PHE A 49 -0.66 4.31 -11.08
N TYR A 50 -1.81 3.66 -11.28
CA TYR A 50 -1.87 2.38 -11.98
C TYR A 50 -1.30 2.45 -13.40
N LYS A 51 -1.57 3.52 -14.16
CA LYS A 51 -1.02 3.73 -15.52
C LYS A 51 0.50 3.89 -15.53
N ASN A 52 1.07 4.48 -14.48
CA ASN A 52 2.50 4.80 -14.39
C ASN A 52 3.29 3.82 -13.50
N ARG A 53 2.64 2.78 -12.97
CA ARG A 53 3.20 1.89 -11.94
C ARG A 53 4.52 1.20 -12.31
N TYR A 54 4.81 1.03 -13.60
CA TYR A 54 6.07 0.45 -14.07
C TYR A 54 7.20 1.48 -14.25
N GLN A 55 6.86 2.76 -14.34
CA GLN A 55 7.82 3.87 -14.45
C GLN A 55 8.15 4.47 -13.09
N VAL A 56 7.13 4.61 -12.23
CA VAL A 56 7.26 5.14 -10.87
C VAL A 56 6.54 4.17 -9.93
N LYS A 57 7.32 3.39 -9.19
CA LYS A 57 6.81 2.36 -8.29
C LYS A 57 6.44 2.87 -6.89
N PRO A 58 7.20 3.82 -6.28
CA PRO A 58 6.84 4.33 -4.96
C PRO A 58 5.56 5.17 -4.97
N SER A 59 4.77 5.05 -3.91
CA SER A 59 3.63 5.94 -3.67
C SER A 59 4.08 7.38 -3.51
N GLY A 60 3.28 8.29 -4.07
CA GLY A 60 3.46 9.72 -3.85
C GLY A 60 2.66 10.26 -2.68
N ASP A 61 2.06 9.45 -1.80
CA ASP A 61 1.29 9.94 -0.65
C ASP A 61 0.11 10.87 -1.04
N LEU A 62 -0.39 10.73 -2.28
CA LEU A 62 -1.31 11.70 -2.88
C LEU A 62 -2.66 11.79 -2.15
N LEU A 63 -3.19 10.65 -1.70
CA LEU A 63 -4.55 10.59 -1.15
C LEU A 63 -4.71 11.42 0.13
N TRP A 64 -3.76 11.37 1.07
CA TRP A 64 -3.85 12.18 2.28
C TRP A 64 -3.40 13.62 2.03
N ARG A 65 -2.41 13.86 1.15
CA ARG A 65 -1.99 15.23 0.78
C ARG A 65 -3.15 16.01 0.19
N LEU A 66 -3.95 15.40 -0.69
CA LEU A 66 -5.16 16.02 -1.25
C LEU A 66 -6.15 16.42 -0.15
N GLN A 67 -6.34 15.59 0.88
CA GLN A 67 -7.23 15.88 2.00
C GLN A 67 -6.73 17.06 2.83
N PHE A 68 -5.46 17.02 3.24
CA PHE A 68 -4.85 18.04 4.10
C PHE A 68 -4.79 19.41 3.44
N LEU A 69 -4.38 19.48 2.17
CA LEU A 69 -4.29 20.74 1.43
C LEU A 69 -5.67 21.35 1.25
N ARG A 70 -6.69 20.53 0.97
CA ARG A 70 -8.08 20.98 0.87
C ARG A 70 -8.61 21.51 2.20
N GLU A 71 -8.45 20.76 3.30
CA GLU A 71 -8.95 21.16 4.62
C GLU A 71 -8.36 22.49 5.09
N LYS A 72 -7.11 22.77 4.72
CA LYS A 72 -6.43 24.04 5.01
C LYS A 72 -6.68 25.12 3.95
N ASN A 73 -7.55 24.88 2.97
CA ASN A 73 -7.78 25.75 1.82
C ASN A 73 -6.47 26.22 1.16
N PHE A 74 -5.47 25.34 1.13
CA PHE A 74 -4.12 25.70 0.74
C PHE A 74 -4.05 26.07 -0.74
N LYS A 75 -3.43 27.21 -1.03
CA LYS A 75 -3.07 27.64 -2.37
C LYS A 75 -1.59 27.96 -2.40
N GLN A 76 -0.87 27.31 -3.30
CA GLN A 76 0.54 27.61 -3.50
C GLN A 76 0.67 28.94 -4.23
N THR A 77 1.12 29.97 -3.52
CA THR A 77 1.26 31.33 -4.05
C THR A 77 2.64 31.60 -4.64
N ILE A 78 3.65 30.78 -4.31
CA ILE A 78 5.01 30.94 -4.82
C ILE A 78 5.15 30.16 -6.13
N PRO A 79 5.52 30.81 -7.25
CA PRO A 79 5.71 30.15 -8.54
C PRO A 79 6.75 29.04 -8.48
N GLN A 80 6.55 28.00 -9.30
CA GLN A 80 7.55 26.95 -9.46
C GLN A 80 8.82 27.53 -10.11
N VAL A 81 9.97 27.29 -9.48
CA VAL A 81 11.28 27.57 -10.07
C VAL A 81 11.62 26.41 -11.00
N ARG A 82 11.91 26.71 -12.27
CA ARG A 82 12.48 25.77 -13.24
C ARG A 82 13.93 26.19 -13.49
N ILE A 83 14.81 25.20 -13.61
CA ILE A 83 16.23 25.42 -13.90
C ILE A 83 16.52 24.60 -15.15
N GLU A 84 16.93 25.26 -16.22
CA GLU A 84 17.26 24.62 -17.49
C GLU A 84 18.68 24.00 -17.43
N GLU A 85 18.96 23.07 -18.32
CA GLU A 85 20.28 22.44 -18.39
C GLU A 85 21.37 23.48 -18.68
N GLY A 86 22.41 23.53 -17.84
CA GLY A 86 23.50 24.51 -17.94
C GLY A 86 23.19 25.90 -17.35
N GLU A 87 21.98 26.13 -16.83
CA GLU A 87 21.60 27.40 -16.22
C GLU A 87 22.20 27.57 -14.81
N GLU A 88 22.71 28.77 -14.50
CA GLU A 88 23.26 29.08 -13.18
C GLU A 88 22.16 29.12 -12.09
N ILE A 89 22.41 28.43 -10.98
CA ILE A 89 21.54 28.43 -9.80
C ILE A 89 21.85 29.66 -8.95
N THR A 90 21.11 30.75 -9.16
CA THR A 90 21.25 31.96 -8.35
C THR A 90 20.70 31.77 -6.94
N ARG A 91 21.21 32.57 -5.98
CA ARG A 91 20.69 32.61 -4.61
C ARG A 91 19.19 32.90 -4.56
N GLU A 92 18.69 33.74 -5.46
CA GLU A 92 17.27 34.08 -5.56
C GLU A 92 16.42 32.86 -5.94
N LYS A 93 16.83 32.12 -6.97
CA LYS A 93 16.16 30.87 -7.37
C LYS A 93 16.13 29.84 -6.25
N ALA A 94 17.28 29.63 -5.61
CA ALA A 94 17.37 28.71 -4.47
C ALA A 94 16.46 29.15 -3.31
N THR A 95 16.45 30.45 -2.99
CA THR A 95 15.61 31.00 -1.91
C THR A 95 14.13 30.86 -2.23
N THR A 96 13.72 31.14 -3.46
CA THR A 96 12.32 31.00 -3.91
C THR A 96 11.87 29.54 -3.88
N ALA A 97 12.71 28.62 -4.36
CA ALA A 97 12.44 27.18 -4.29
C ALA A 97 12.30 26.68 -2.84
N LEU A 98 13.20 27.11 -1.95
CA LEU A 98 13.14 26.77 -0.53
C LEU A 98 11.87 27.31 0.14
N ARG A 99 11.55 28.60 -0.05
CA ARG A 99 10.32 29.21 0.51
C ARG A 99 9.07 28.49 0.02
N ARG A 100 9.03 28.15 -1.27
CA ARG A 100 7.95 27.38 -1.86
C ARG A 100 7.81 25.99 -1.23
N ALA A 101 8.92 25.29 -1.02
CA ALA A 101 8.94 23.98 -0.39
C ALA A 101 8.48 24.06 1.07
N VAL A 102 9.02 24.99 1.86
CA VAL A 102 8.63 25.21 3.26
C VAL A 102 7.13 25.54 3.36
N GLN A 103 6.62 26.46 2.54
CA GLN A 103 5.19 26.80 2.54
C GLN A 103 4.30 25.58 2.26
N PHE A 104 4.72 24.71 1.33
CA PHE A 104 3.99 23.48 1.01
C PHE A 104 4.07 22.45 2.15
N PHE A 105 5.27 22.16 2.66
CA PHE A 105 5.46 21.19 3.74
C PHE A 105 4.79 21.62 5.04
N SER A 106 4.80 22.92 5.39
CA SER A 106 4.06 23.44 6.53
C SER A 106 2.55 23.18 6.41
N ALA A 107 1.99 23.30 5.21
CA ALA A 107 0.57 22.96 4.98
C ALA A 107 0.29 21.45 5.08
N LEU A 108 1.30 20.59 4.98
CA LEU A 108 1.15 19.14 5.14
C LEU A 108 1.33 18.65 6.59
N GLN A 109 1.68 19.52 7.54
CA GLN A 109 1.80 19.13 8.94
C GLN A 109 0.44 18.72 9.52
N ALA A 110 0.39 17.59 10.23
CA ALA A 110 -0.79 17.11 10.93
C ALA A 110 -1.10 17.96 12.18
N SER A 111 -2.30 17.82 12.73
CA SER A 111 -2.79 18.63 13.85
C SER A 111 -2.01 18.43 15.16
N ASP A 112 -1.36 17.29 15.33
CA ASP A 112 -0.49 16.97 16.47
C ASP A 112 0.99 17.32 16.19
N GLY A 113 1.28 17.93 15.04
CA GLY A 113 2.61 18.43 14.67
C GLY A 113 3.48 17.47 13.86
N HIS A 114 3.07 16.21 13.63
CA HIS A 114 3.85 15.28 12.79
C HIS A 114 3.59 15.45 11.29
N TRP A 115 4.38 14.77 10.46
CA TRP A 115 4.11 14.64 9.02
C TRP A 115 3.71 13.21 8.69
N PRO A 116 2.46 12.99 8.27
CA PRO A 116 2.02 11.72 7.73
C PRO A 116 2.93 11.27 6.60
N ALA A 117 3.28 9.99 6.59
CA ALA A 117 4.06 9.38 5.53
C ALA A 117 3.73 7.90 5.42
N GLU A 118 3.61 7.39 4.21
CA GLU A 118 3.60 5.95 4.00
C GLU A 118 4.99 5.37 4.28
N ASN A 119 5.05 4.28 5.06
CA ASN A 119 6.25 3.48 5.25
C ASN A 119 6.06 2.09 4.63
N ALA A 120 6.04 2.06 3.29
CA ALA A 120 5.87 0.85 2.49
C ALA A 120 7.17 0.49 1.74
N GLY A 121 7.10 -0.55 0.91
CA GLY A 121 8.24 -1.01 0.12
C GLY A 121 8.38 -2.53 0.14
N PRO A 122 8.56 -3.17 1.31
CA PRO A 122 8.63 -4.63 1.41
C PRO A 122 7.32 -5.31 1.00
N LEU A 123 7.41 -6.30 0.10
CA LEU A 123 6.22 -7.01 -0.44
C LEU A 123 5.89 -8.30 0.33
N PHE A 124 6.38 -8.42 1.56
CA PHE A 124 6.24 -9.59 2.42
C PHE A 124 5.76 -9.27 3.85
N PHE A 125 5.27 -8.06 4.13
CA PHE A 125 4.65 -7.74 5.43
C PHE A 125 3.15 -8.05 5.46
N LEU A 126 2.44 -7.63 4.41
CA LEU A 126 0.99 -7.78 4.34
C LEU A 126 0.53 -9.23 4.12
N PRO A 127 1.14 -10.04 3.22
CA PRO A 127 0.71 -11.43 3.04
C PRO A 127 0.76 -12.26 4.33
N PRO A 128 1.85 -12.23 5.13
CA PRO A 128 1.86 -12.89 6.42
C PRO A 128 0.79 -12.42 7.40
N LEU A 129 0.50 -11.11 7.45
CA LEU A 129 -0.56 -10.60 8.30
C LEU A 129 -1.94 -11.17 7.89
N VAL A 130 -2.22 -11.22 6.59
CA VAL A 130 -3.44 -11.84 6.05
C VAL A 130 -3.51 -13.33 6.43
N VAL A 131 -2.38 -14.05 6.33
CA VAL A 131 -2.29 -15.45 6.79
C VAL A 131 -2.61 -15.56 8.28
N CYS A 132 -2.03 -14.73 9.14
CA CYS A 132 -2.30 -14.73 10.58
C CYS A 132 -3.79 -14.47 10.90
N MET A 133 -4.40 -13.49 10.24
CA MET A 133 -5.82 -13.19 10.46
C MET A 133 -6.74 -14.29 9.95
N TYR A 134 -6.36 -14.96 8.85
CA TYR A 134 -7.06 -16.13 8.34
C TYR A 134 -7.02 -17.31 9.31
N ILE A 135 -5.82 -17.71 9.76
CA ILE A 135 -5.67 -18.91 10.61
C ILE A 135 -6.27 -18.71 12.01
N THR A 136 -6.36 -17.47 12.49
CA THR A 136 -6.96 -17.14 13.78
C THR A 136 -8.48 -16.92 13.70
N GLY A 137 -9.08 -16.92 12.50
CA GLY A 137 -10.51 -16.71 12.32
C GLY A 137 -10.97 -15.25 12.41
N HIS A 138 -10.05 -14.28 12.31
CA HIS A 138 -10.36 -12.84 12.44
C HIS A 138 -10.31 -12.08 11.10
N LEU A 139 -10.23 -12.79 9.97
CA LEU A 139 -10.06 -12.17 8.65
C LEU A 139 -11.19 -11.17 8.31
N ASP A 140 -12.45 -11.50 8.58
CA ASP A 140 -13.59 -10.61 8.30
C ASP A 140 -13.68 -9.43 9.27
N THR A 141 -13.27 -9.64 10.52
CA THR A 141 -13.25 -8.60 11.56
C THR A 141 -12.15 -7.57 11.31
N VAL A 142 -10.94 -8.02 10.99
CA VAL A 142 -9.77 -7.14 10.81
C VAL A 142 -9.69 -6.57 9.40
N PHE A 143 -10.14 -7.31 8.39
CA PHE A 143 -10.18 -6.84 7.01
C PHE A 143 -11.60 -6.85 6.46
N PRO A 144 -12.42 -5.82 6.77
CA PRO A 144 -13.68 -5.57 6.09
C PRO A 144 -13.51 -5.45 4.57
N ALA A 145 -14.63 -5.51 3.83
CA ALA A 145 -14.63 -5.52 2.36
C ALA A 145 -13.76 -4.42 1.73
N GLU A 146 -13.82 -3.19 2.24
CA GLU A 146 -13.02 -2.07 1.72
C GLU A 146 -11.52 -2.25 1.96
N HIS A 147 -11.12 -2.79 3.12
CA HIS A 147 -9.71 -3.10 3.38
C HIS A 147 -9.22 -4.19 2.41
N ARG A 148 -10.03 -5.23 2.15
CA ARG A 148 -9.66 -6.28 1.17
C ARG A 148 -9.45 -5.71 -0.22
N LYS A 149 -10.34 -4.81 -0.66
CA LYS A 149 -10.20 -4.11 -1.94
C LYS A 149 -8.87 -3.35 -2.03
N GLU A 150 -8.48 -2.62 -0.99
CA GLU A 150 -7.20 -1.88 -0.99
C GLU A 150 -5.97 -2.81 -0.91
N ILE A 151 -6.05 -3.90 -0.13
CA ILE A 151 -4.98 -4.91 -0.06
C ILE A 151 -4.76 -5.52 -1.44
N LEU A 152 -5.83 -5.98 -2.09
CA LEU A 152 -5.78 -6.54 -3.43
C LEU A 152 -5.26 -5.51 -4.44
N ARG A 153 -5.73 -4.26 -4.39
CA ARG A 153 -5.23 -3.17 -5.23
C ARG A 153 -3.72 -2.98 -5.08
N TYR A 154 -3.22 -2.92 -3.85
CA TYR A 154 -1.78 -2.79 -3.61
C TYR A 154 -0.99 -3.97 -4.20
N ILE A 155 -1.51 -5.20 -4.08
CA ILE A 155 -0.88 -6.39 -4.67
C ILE A 155 -0.83 -6.28 -6.20
N TYR A 156 -1.94 -5.92 -6.86
CA TYR A 156 -1.99 -5.80 -8.32
C TYR A 156 -1.08 -4.69 -8.84
N TYR A 157 -1.01 -3.58 -8.11
CA TYR A 157 -0.22 -2.41 -8.49
C TYR A 157 1.29 -2.69 -8.52
N HIS A 158 1.74 -3.70 -7.75
CA HIS A 158 3.14 -4.05 -7.63
C HIS A 158 3.49 -5.42 -8.25
N GLN A 159 2.58 -6.03 -9.02
CA GLN A 159 2.92 -7.20 -9.81
C GLN A 159 3.81 -6.77 -10.99
N ASN A 160 5.00 -7.36 -11.09
CA ASN A 160 5.91 -7.15 -12.20
C ASN A 160 5.31 -7.69 -13.51
N GLU A 161 5.82 -7.21 -14.65
CA GLU A 161 5.34 -7.61 -15.98
C GLU A 161 5.47 -9.13 -16.25
N ASP A 162 6.43 -9.78 -15.61
CA ASP A 162 6.62 -11.24 -15.67
C ASP A 162 5.58 -12.04 -14.85
N GLY A 163 4.72 -11.35 -14.10
CA GLY A 163 3.69 -11.96 -13.26
C GLY A 163 4.11 -12.24 -11.82
N GLY A 164 5.35 -11.93 -11.43
CA GLY A 164 5.85 -12.13 -10.08
C GLY A 164 5.89 -10.86 -9.21
N TRP A 165 6.44 -11.00 -8.01
CA TRP A 165 6.69 -9.89 -7.06
C TRP A 165 8.10 -9.97 -6.50
N GLY A 166 8.76 -8.83 -6.39
CA GLY A 166 10.08 -8.72 -5.79
C GLY A 166 10.06 -8.70 -4.27
N LEU A 167 11.25 -8.69 -3.66
CA LEU A 167 11.39 -8.57 -2.21
C LEU A 167 10.87 -7.21 -1.70
N HIS A 168 10.98 -6.18 -2.54
CA HIS A 168 10.41 -4.86 -2.38
C HIS A 168 9.81 -4.39 -3.72
N ILE A 169 9.07 -3.28 -3.71
CA ILE A 169 8.36 -2.74 -4.89
C ILE A 169 9.26 -2.56 -6.12
N GLU A 170 10.54 -2.20 -5.94
CA GLU A 170 11.52 -2.03 -7.03
C GLU A 170 12.25 -3.31 -7.45
N GLY A 171 12.10 -4.41 -6.71
CA GLY A 171 12.84 -5.64 -6.95
C GLY A 171 12.30 -6.49 -8.11
N HIS A 172 13.19 -7.27 -8.71
CA HIS A 172 12.82 -8.37 -9.61
C HIS A 172 12.07 -9.46 -8.86
N SER A 173 11.23 -10.18 -9.58
CA SER A 173 10.37 -11.23 -9.03
C SER A 173 11.17 -12.33 -8.31
N THR A 174 10.64 -12.76 -7.16
CA THR A 174 11.26 -13.79 -6.31
C THR A 174 10.25 -14.86 -5.94
N MET A 175 10.71 -16.11 -5.78
CA MET A 175 9.83 -17.21 -5.34
C MET A 175 9.14 -16.89 -4.01
N PHE A 176 9.85 -16.22 -3.09
CA PHE A 176 9.30 -15.83 -1.80
C PHE A 176 8.09 -14.92 -1.92
N CYS A 177 8.25 -13.75 -2.54
CA CYS A 177 7.18 -12.77 -2.58
C CYS A 177 6.11 -13.13 -3.61
N THR A 178 6.44 -13.81 -4.71
CA THR A 178 5.43 -14.29 -5.66
C THR A 178 4.50 -15.33 -5.03
N ALA A 179 5.05 -16.32 -4.31
CA ALA A 179 4.24 -17.32 -3.63
C ALA A 179 3.36 -16.69 -2.52
N LEU A 180 3.93 -15.79 -1.71
CA LEU A 180 3.19 -15.13 -0.64
C LEU A 180 2.06 -14.24 -1.18
N ASN A 181 2.31 -13.40 -2.17
CA ASN A 181 1.28 -12.54 -2.76
C ASN A 181 0.21 -13.35 -3.51
N TYR A 182 0.59 -14.45 -4.18
CA TYR A 182 -0.38 -15.39 -4.73
C TYR A 182 -1.32 -15.93 -3.65
N ILE A 183 -0.77 -16.51 -2.58
CA ILE A 183 -1.54 -17.04 -1.45
C ILE A 183 -2.43 -15.98 -0.81
N CYS A 184 -1.91 -14.76 -0.63
CA CYS A 184 -2.66 -13.64 -0.10
C CYS A 184 -3.93 -13.37 -0.92
N MET A 185 -3.81 -13.28 -2.25
CA MET A 185 -4.96 -13.11 -3.14
C MET A 185 -5.94 -14.29 -3.00
N ARG A 186 -5.43 -15.53 -2.92
CA ARG A 186 -6.28 -16.73 -2.73
C ARG A 186 -7.10 -16.66 -1.44
N ILE A 187 -6.50 -16.23 -0.33
CA ILE A 187 -7.15 -16.10 0.98
C ILE A 187 -8.21 -15.00 0.95
N LEU A 188 -7.94 -13.90 0.25
CA LEU A 188 -8.85 -12.75 0.14
C LEU A 188 -10.00 -12.97 -0.85
N GLY A 189 -10.12 -14.16 -1.42
CA GLY A 189 -11.28 -14.59 -2.21
C GLY A 189 -11.08 -14.55 -3.72
N GLU A 190 -9.91 -14.18 -4.23
CA GLU A 190 -9.65 -14.30 -5.66
C GLU A 190 -9.72 -15.75 -6.11
N GLY A 191 -10.06 -15.98 -7.37
CA GLY A 191 -10.06 -17.29 -8.04
C GLY A 191 -8.66 -17.70 -8.53
N PRO A 192 -8.41 -18.98 -8.86
CA PRO A 192 -7.10 -19.40 -9.35
C PRO A 192 -6.77 -18.72 -10.68
N ASN A 193 -7.80 -18.31 -11.41
CA ASN A 193 -7.72 -17.51 -12.62
C ASN A 193 -8.28 -16.09 -12.42
N GLY A 194 -8.28 -15.62 -11.17
CA GLY A 194 -8.82 -14.31 -10.78
C GLY A 194 -7.73 -13.25 -10.63
N GLY A 195 -8.13 -12.14 -10.02
CA GLY A 195 -7.36 -10.93 -9.85
C GLY A 195 -7.38 -10.02 -11.07
N GLN A 196 -7.04 -8.75 -10.85
CA GLN A 196 -6.93 -7.77 -11.93
C GLN A 196 -5.91 -8.24 -12.98
N ASP A 197 -6.30 -8.21 -14.25
CA ASP A 197 -5.50 -8.67 -15.39
C ASP A 197 -4.97 -10.11 -15.24
N ASP A 198 -5.78 -11.04 -14.71
CA ASP A 198 -5.38 -12.44 -14.48
C ASP A 198 -4.16 -12.59 -13.55
N ALA A 199 -4.02 -11.69 -12.57
CA ALA A 199 -2.88 -11.65 -11.65
C ALA A 199 -2.56 -13.02 -11.02
N CYS A 200 -3.58 -13.79 -10.59
CA CYS A 200 -3.37 -15.13 -10.03
C CYS A 200 -2.84 -16.13 -11.06
N THR A 201 -3.32 -16.07 -12.31
CA THR A 201 -2.85 -16.96 -13.39
C THR A 201 -1.38 -16.69 -13.69
N ARG A 202 -1.01 -15.43 -13.86
CA ARG A 202 0.38 -15.03 -14.14
C ARG A 202 1.33 -15.40 -13.00
N ALA A 203 0.91 -15.15 -11.77
CA ALA A 203 1.65 -15.54 -10.57
C ALA A 203 1.90 -17.05 -10.52
N ARG A 204 0.84 -17.85 -10.72
CA ARG A 204 0.95 -19.31 -10.72
C ARG A 204 1.86 -19.80 -11.83
N LYS A 205 1.75 -19.24 -13.03
CA LYS A 205 2.65 -19.56 -14.15
C LYS A 205 4.11 -19.27 -13.78
N TRP A 206 4.38 -18.06 -13.28
CA TRP A 206 5.73 -17.66 -12.85
C TRP A 206 6.28 -18.62 -11.80
N ILE A 207 5.49 -19.01 -10.79
CA ILE A 207 5.90 -19.98 -9.76
C ILE A 207 6.29 -21.33 -10.40
N HIS A 208 5.49 -21.87 -11.31
CA HIS A 208 5.78 -23.16 -11.94
C HIS A 208 7.03 -23.10 -12.83
N ASP A 209 7.17 -22.05 -13.63
CA ASP A 209 8.31 -21.88 -14.54
C ASP A 209 9.65 -21.77 -13.77
N HIS A 210 9.63 -21.32 -12.51
CA HIS A 210 10.82 -21.09 -11.68
C HIS A 210 11.08 -22.20 -10.64
N GLY A 211 10.60 -23.41 -10.93
CA GLY A 211 10.87 -24.60 -10.10
C GLY A 211 9.94 -24.75 -8.90
N SER A 212 8.78 -24.10 -8.92
CA SER A 212 7.73 -24.20 -7.90
C SER A 212 8.13 -23.68 -6.51
N VAL A 213 7.17 -23.76 -5.57
CA VAL A 213 7.37 -23.37 -4.16
C VAL A 213 8.44 -24.21 -3.45
N THR A 214 8.96 -25.30 -4.03
CA THR A 214 10.09 -26.05 -3.46
C THR A 214 11.37 -25.22 -3.36
N ASN A 215 11.54 -24.21 -4.23
CA ASN A 215 12.68 -23.29 -4.23
C ASN A 215 12.48 -22.08 -3.31
N ILE A 216 11.41 -22.06 -2.49
CA ILE A 216 11.15 -20.93 -1.59
C ILE A 216 12.20 -20.86 -0.46
N PRO A 217 12.66 -19.66 -0.06
CA PRO A 217 13.56 -19.47 1.09
C PRO A 217 12.97 -19.96 2.41
N SER A 218 13.82 -20.12 3.44
CA SER A 218 13.44 -20.65 4.76
C SER A 218 12.25 -19.94 5.40
N TRP A 219 12.18 -18.61 5.33
CA TRP A 219 11.04 -17.84 5.84
C TRP A 219 9.74 -18.18 5.12
N GLY A 220 9.79 -18.41 3.80
CA GLY A 220 8.64 -18.88 3.03
C GLY A 220 8.22 -20.28 3.44
N LYS A 221 9.17 -21.19 3.70
CA LYS A 221 8.86 -22.54 4.21
C LYS A 221 8.12 -22.49 5.55
N THR A 222 8.48 -21.56 6.44
CA THR A 222 7.76 -21.32 7.69
C THR A 222 6.30 -20.94 7.43
N TRP A 223 6.04 -19.93 6.60
CA TRP A 223 4.68 -19.49 6.28
C TRP A 223 3.84 -20.58 5.59
N LEU A 224 4.43 -21.32 4.65
CA LEU A 224 3.76 -22.46 4.02
C LEU A 224 3.43 -23.56 5.04
N SER A 225 4.33 -23.84 5.99
CA SER A 225 4.10 -24.86 7.04
C SER A 225 2.98 -24.45 7.99
N VAL A 226 2.90 -23.17 8.35
CA VAL A 226 1.80 -22.62 9.16
C VAL A 226 0.46 -22.80 8.44
N LEU A 227 0.40 -22.47 7.16
CA LEU A 227 -0.81 -22.64 6.34
C LEU A 227 -1.22 -24.10 6.15
N ILE A 228 -0.26 -24.97 5.81
CA ILE A 228 -0.52 -26.40 5.56
C ILE A 228 -1.00 -27.10 6.84
N ARG A 229 -0.47 -26.75 8.02
CA ARG A 229 -0.96 -27.29 9.29
C ARG A 229 -2.41 -26.87 9.60
N VAL A 230 -2.82 -25.68 9.16
CA VAL A 230 -4.21 -25.21 9.30
C VAL A 230 -5.11 -25.77 8.19
N GLN A 231 -4.55 -26.11 7.03
CA GLN A 231 -5.22 -26.72 5.88
C GLN A 231 -5.31 -28.26 5.91
N PHE A 232 -5.03 -28.93 7.03
CA PHE A 232 -5.40 -30.36 7.19
C PHE A 232 -6.91 -30.63 7.05
N THR A 233 -7.72 -29.59 6.83
CA THR A 233 -9.15 -29.67 6.48
C THR A 233 -9.47 -29.32 5.00
N PHE A 234 -8.54 -28.84 4.16
CA PHE A 234 -8.87 -28.36 2.79
C PHE A 234 -7.93 -28.79 1.65
N ILE A 235 -6.79 -29.42 1.93
CA ILE A 235 -5.97 -30.05 0.89
C ILE A 235 -5.97 -31.57 1.13
N GLN A 236 -7.15 -32.18 1.06
CA GLN A 236 -7.25 -33.60 0.78
C GLN A 236 -6.96 -33.80 -0.71
N TYR A 237 -5.96 -34.63 -0.97
CA TYR A 237 -5.69 -35.27 -2.26
C TYR A 237 -7.00 -35.60 -2.98
N LYS A 238 -7.16 -35.13 -4.22
CA LYS A 238 -7.98 -35.88 -5.16
C LYS A 238 -7.11 -36.97 -5.75
N SER A 239 -7.47 -38.19 -5.38
CA SER A 239 -7.13 -39.49 -5.98
C SER A 239 -7.03 -39.46 -7.50
#